data_AF-A0A1T5D8U3-F1
#
_entry.id   AF-A0A1T5D8U3-F1
#
_cell.length_a   1.000
_cell.length_b   1.000
_cell.length_c   1.000
_cell.angle_alpha   90.00
_cell.angle_beta   90.00
_cell.angle_gamma   90.00
#
_symmetry.space_group_name_H-M   'P 1'
#
loop_
_entity.id
_entity.type
_entity.pdbx_description
1 polymer ?
#
loop_
_entity_poly.entity_id
_entity_poly.type
_entity_poly.pdbx_seq_one_letter_code
_entity_poly.pdbx_strand_id
1 'polypeptide(L)'
;MDTKLTLKLNQEIIDQAKRYASDKKMSLSRIVEAYLQSLTIDKKDSDFEISPFIRSLATGTKIPTDLDYKKEYSDSLLEKYK
;
A
#
# COMPACT_ATOMS: atom_id res chain seq x y z
N MET A 1 16.31 -16.38 8.59
CA MET A 1 16.38 -17.86 8.53
C MET A 1 15.13 -18.31 7.79
N ASP A 2 15.31 -19.09 6.72
CA ASP A 2 14.18 -19.48 5.87
C ASP A 2 13.64 -20.83 6.33
N THR A 3 12.32 -20.90 6.51
CA THR A 3 11.63 -22.12 6.93
C THR A 3 10.54 -22.48 5.92
N LYS A 4 10.29 -23.78 5.72
CA LYS A 4 9.23 -24.24 4.82
C LYS A 4 7.89 -24.21 5.56
N LEU A 5 6.91 -23.51 4.98
CA LEU A 5 5.53 -23.49 5.42
C LEU A 5 4.68 -24.38 4.49
N THR A 6 4.06 -25.43 5.06
CA THR A 6 3.16 -26.32 4.31
C THR A 6 1.72 -26.00 4.70
N LEU A 7 0.89 -25.62 3.73
CA LEU A 7 -0.51 -25.25 3.92
C LEU A 7 -1.44 -26.26 3.25
N LYS A 8 -2.55 -26.62 3.91
CA LYS A 8 -3.62 -27.41 3.31
C LYS A 8 -4.66 -26.47 2.71
N LEU A 9 -4.83 -26.52 1.40
CA LEU A 9 -5.71 -25.65 0.62
C LEU A 9 -6.50 -26.49 -0.39
N ASN A 10 -7.59 -25.95 -0.92
CA ASN A 10 -8.30 -26.58 -2.02
C ASN A 10 -7.42 -26.59 -3.27
N GLN A 11 -7.36 -27.74 -3.97
CA GLN A 11 -6.59 -27.95 -5.19
C GLN A 11 -6.95 -26.92 -6.28
N GLU A 12 -8.24 -26.61 -6.47
CA GLU A 12 -8.68 -25.66 -7.49
C GLU A 12 -8.12 -24.25 -7.23
N ILE A 13 -8.06 -23.86 -5.96
CA ILE A 13 -7.49 -22.57 -5.54
C ILE A 13 -5.99 -22.55 -5.81
N ILE A 14 -5.27 -23.66 -5.54
CA ILE A 14 -3.83 -23.76 -5.82
C ILE A 14 -3.56 -23.55 -7.31
N ASP A 15 -4.35 -24.17 -8.17
CA ASP A 15 -4.15 -24.10 -9.63
C ASP A 15 -4.47 -22.70 -10.18
N GLN A 16 -5.54 -22.07 -9.70
CA GLN A 16 -5.85 -20.67 -10.04
C GLN A 16 -4.74 -19.72 -9.56
N ALA A 17 -4.26 -19.90 -8.33
CA ALA A 17 -3.21 -19.06 -7.76
C ALA A 17 -1.87 -19.22 -8.51
N LYS A 18 -1.52 -20.44 -8.94
CA LYS A 18 -0.34 -20.69 -9.79
C LYS A 18 -0.44 -19.98 -11.14
N ARG A 19 -1.61 -20.04 -11.80
CA ARG A 19 -1.85 -19.32 -13.06
C ARG A 19 -1.68 -17.81 -12.88
N TYR A 20 -2.29 -17.26 -11.84
CA TYR A 20 -2.15 -15.84 -11.50
C TYR A 20 -0.69 -15.45 -11.26
N ALA A 21 0.04 -16.22 -10.46
CA ALA A 21 1.45 -15.97 -10.18
C ALA A 21 2.29 -15.99 -11.47
N SER A 22 2.05 -16.97 -12.35
CA SER A 22 2.75 -17.08 -13.63
C SER A 22 2.46 -15.91 -14.57
N ASP A 23 1.20 -15.47 -14.67
CA ASP A 23 0.82 -14.29 -15.46
C ASP A 23 1.55 -13.02 -14.98
N LYS A 24 1.67 -12.87 -13.66
CA LYS A 24 2.42 -11.78 -13.03
C LYS A 24 3.93 -11.97 -13.02
N LYS A 25 4.46 -13.06 -13.60
CA LYS A 25 5.89 -13.44 -13.56
C LYS A 25 6.46 -13.47 -12.15
N MET A 26 5.66 -13.94 -11.19
CA MET A 26 6.01 -14.05 -9.78
C MET A 26 5.85 -15.50 -9.29
N SER A 27 6.56 -15.86 -8.21
CA SER A 27 6.34 -17.15 -7.55
C SER A 27 5.16 -17.05 -6.57
N LEU A 28 4.45 -18.17 -6.40
CA LEU A 28 3.37 -18.26 -5.41
C LEU A 28 3.88 -18.04 -3.98
N SER A 29 5.09 -18.55 -3.67
CA SER A 29 5.73 -18.33 -2.37
C SER A 29 5.97 -16.85 -2.08
N ARG A 30 6.42 -16.07 -3.08
CA ARG A 30 6.64 -14.62 -2.94
C ARG A 30 5.35 -13.86 -2.67
N ILE A 31 4.24 -14.27 -3.30
CA ILE A 31 2.92 -13.66 -3.07
C ILE A 31 2.46 -13.92 -1.63
N VAL A 32 2.55 -15.17 -1.17
CA VAL A 32 2.14 -15.55 0.19
C VAL A 32 3.02 -14.89 1.24
N GLU A 33 4.34 -14.88 1.03
CA GLU A 33 5.29 -14.22 1.92
C GLU A 33 5.01 -12.72 2.05
N ALA A 34 4.80 -12.01 0.93
CA ALA A 34 4.49 -10.58 0.96
C ALA A 34 3.17 -10.30 1.71
N TYR A 35 2.16 -11.17 1.55
CA TYR A 35 0.91 -11.03 2.28
C TYR A 35 1.09 -11.27 3.77
N LEU A 36 1.78 -12.35 4.15
CA LEU A 36 2.07 -12.63 5.56
C LEU A 36 2.88 -11.50 6.21
N GLN A 37 3.90 -10.97 5.51
CA GLN A 37 4.64 -9.79 5.93
C GLN A 37 3.72 -8.60 6.19
N SER A 38 2.76 -8.31 5.29
CA SER A 38 1.81 -7.22 5.48
C SER A 38 0.93 -7.35 6.72
N LEU A 39 0.68 -8.59 7.17
CA LEU A 39 -0.12 -8.89 8.37
C LEU A 39 0.73 -8.89 9.65
N THR A 40 2.01 -9.26 9.56
CA THR A 40 2.91 -9.43 10.71
C THR A 40 3.84 -8.26 10.94
N ILE A 41 3.86 -7.26 10.05
CA ILE A 41 4.45 -5.97 10.37
C ILE A 41 3.60 -5.39 11.51
N ASP A 42 4.04 -5.66 12.73
CA ASP A 42 3.52 -5.07 13.95
C ASP A 42 3.36 -3.57 13.73
N LYS A 43 2.22 -3.03 14.14
CA LYS A 43 2.00 -1.59 14.37
C LYS A 43 2.85 -1.11 15.55
N LYS A 44 4.14 -1.45 15.60
CA LYS A 44 5.08 -0.87 16.54
C LYS A 44 5.27 0.58 16.12
N ASP A 45 4.54 1.44 16.82
CA ASP A 45 4.80 2.87 17.00
C ASP A 45 6.07 3.37 16.30
N SER A 46 5.93 3.74 15.05
CA SER A 46 6.80 4.66 14.35
C SER A 46 6.10 5.02 13.06
N ASP A 47 5.83 6.31 12.91
CA ASP A 47 5.43 7.01 11.69
C ASP A 47 5.08 6.14 10.49
N PHE A 48 3.82 6.16 10.07
CA PHE A 48 3.33 5.64 8.78
C PHE A 48 4.44 5.70 7.70
N GLU A 49 5.13 4.59 7.46
CA GLU A 49 6.14 4.54 6.41
C GLU A 49 5.41 4.50 5.07
N ILE A 50 5.19 5.69 4.53
CA ILE A 50 4.69 5.87 3.17
C ILE A 50 5.67 5.17 2.23
N SER A 51 5.18 4.21 1.45
CA SER A 51 6.01 3.45 0.52
C SER A 51 6.81 4.40 -0.39
N PRO A 52 8.05 4.05 -0.80
CA PRO A 52 8.86 4.91 -1.67
C PRO A 52 8.12 5.34 -2.94
N PHE A 53 7.25 4.47 -3.46
CA PHE A 53 6.39 4.77 -4.59
C PHE A 53 5.35 5.86 -4.25
N ILE A 54 4.61 5.73 -3.15
CA ILE A 54 3.62 6.75 -2.75
C ILE A 54 4.31 8.07 -2.39
N ARG A 55 5.51 8.02 -1.79
CA ARG A 55 6.33 9.20 -1.52
C ARG A 55 6.75 9.92 -2.80
N SER A 56 7.01 9.18 -3.89
CA SER A 56 7.32 9.77 -5.20
C SER A 56 6.12 10.47 -5.85
N LEU A 57 4.89 10.10 -5.46
CA LEU A 57 3.66 10.75 -5.91
C LEU A 57 3.34 12.00 -5.09
N ALA A 58 3.96 12.17 -3.92
CA ALA A 58 3.81 13.38 -3.12
C ALA A 58 4.49 14.53 -3.87
N THR A 59 3.67 15.39 -4.49
CA THR A 59 4.11 16.68 -5.00
C THR A 59 4.78 17.42 -3.85
N GLY A 60 6.04 17.84 -4.00
CA GLY A 60 6.92 18.32 -2.92
C GLY A 60 6.47 19.57 -2.14
N THR A 61 5.19 19.93 -2.19
CA THR A 61 4.55 20.98 -1.43
C THR A 61 4.29 20.49 0.00
N LYS A 62 5.04 21.04 0.96
CA LYS A 62 4.76 20.86 2.38
C LYS A 62 3.50 21.65 2.72
N ILE A 63 2.48 20.97 3.24
CA ILE A 63 1.27 21.62 3.76
C ILE A 63 1.64 22.28 5.09
N PRO A 64 1.31 23.56 5.31
CA PRO A 64 1.49 24.22 6.60
C PRO A 64 0.73 23.46 7.70
N THR A 65 1.34 23.28 8.86
CA THR A 65 0.71 22.59 10.01
C THR A 65 -0.51 23.33 10.56
N ASP A 66 -0.63 24.62 10.25
CA ASP A 66 -1.67 25.55 10.67
C ASP A 66 -2.66 25.89 9.54
N LEU A 67 -2.66 25.13 8.43
CA LEU A 67 -3.54 25.40 7.30
C LEU A 67 -5.02 25.17 7.67
N ASP A 68 -5.81 26.24 7.70
CA ASP A 68 -7.27 26.15 7.71
C ASP A 68 -7.80 25.89 6.28
N TYR A 69 -7.82 24.61 5.91
CA TYR A 69 -8.22 24.16 4.57
C TYR A 69 -9.62 24.65 4.16
N LYS A 70 -10.53 24.86 5.12
CA LYS A 70 -11.90 25.30 4.81
C LYS A 70 -11.92 26.75 4.35
N LYS A 71 -11.12 27.58 5.01
CA LYS A 71 -11.01 29.00 4.69
C LYS A 71 -10.35 29.20 3.33
N GLU A 72 -9.20 28.58 3.10
CA GLU A 72 -8.51 28.68 1.80
C GLU A 72 -9.36 28.15 0.64
N TYR A 73 -10.09 27.04 0.86
CA TYR A 73 -11.00 26.52 -0.15
C TYR A 73 -12.13 27.52 -0.47
N SER A 74 -12.69 28.16 0.55
CA SER A 74 -13.74 29.16 0.37
C SER A 74 -13.23 30.40 -0.35
N ASP A 75 -12.04 30.90 0.02
CA ASP A 75 -11.41 32.07 -0.59
C ASP A 75 -11.05 31.80 -2.07
N SER A 76 -10.50 30.62 -2.38
CA SER A 76 -10.17 30.23 -3.76
C SER A 76 -11.42 30.08 -4.65
N LEU A 77 -12.54 29.59 -4.11
CA LEU A 77 -13.81 29.55 -4.84
C LEU A 77 -14.34 30.96 -5.11
N LEU A 78 -14.29 31.85 -4.11
CA LEU A 78 -14.71 33.24 -4.27
C LEU A 78 -13.87 33.97 -5.33
N GLU A 79 -12.56 33.71 -5.39
CA GLU A 79 -11.66 34.29 -6.39
C GLU A 79 -11.91 33.71 -7.79
N LYS A 80 -12.16 32.40 -7.90
CA LYS A 80 -12.44 31.73 -9.18
C LYS A 80 -13.74 32.20 -9.83
N TYR A 81 -14.75 32.49 -9.03
CA TYR A 81 -16.08 32.93 -9.50
C TYR A 81 -16.29 34.45 -9.39
N LYS A 82 -15.20 35.21 -9.28
CA LYS A 82 -15.18 36.68 -9.37
C LYS A 82 -15.13 37.14 -10.82
#